data_AF-A0A7K3KLC2-F1
#
_entry.id   AF-A0A7K3KLC2-F1
#
_cell.length_a   1.000
_cell.length_b   1.000
_cell.length_c   1.000
_cell.angle_alpha   90.00
_cell.angle_beta   90.00
_cell.angle_gamma   90.00
#
_symmetry.space_group_name_H-M   'P 1'
#
loop_
_entity.id
_entity.type
_entity.pdbx_description
1 polymer ?
#
loop_
_entity_poly.entity_id
_entity_poly.type
_entity_poly.pdbx_seq_one_letter_code
_entity_poly.pdbx_strand_id
1 'polypeptide(L)'
;MGLISKWNEYMGPKDERLEAEEGRSTKASAYILLAGALISLYYAIMLDQVASATEHTLLTPLGQSVVPVQFPLLLTIFVAGVVSVMMQVRSGFFTSRTRYAQVDRIPWEYVVLCAAACGAAVAVLMCGMRILAEVQIVGLAEVAWLGDLAIGIVFFAIAFGLGLACFALVFHDAIKRRQQMERELEG
;
A
#
# COMPACT_ATOMS: atom_id res chain seq x y z
N MET A 1 18.51 4.44 -32.48
CA MET A 1 18.89 4.40 -31.05
C MET A 1 17.62 4.31 -30.23
N GLY A 2 17.36 3.14 -29.64
CA GLY A 2 16.07 2.82 -29.02
C GLY A 2 15.82 3.62 -27.74
N LEU A 3 14.54 3.76 -27.35
CA LEU A 3 14.13 4.44 -26.11
C LEU A 3 14.94 3.99 -24.88
N ILE A 4 15.37 2.72 -24.86
CA ILE A 4 16.17 2.12 -23.78
C ILE A 4 17.55 2.78 -23.64
N SER A 5 18.22 3.15 -24.75
CA SER A 5 19.54 3.78 -24.64
C SER A 5 19.42 5.22 -24.15
N LYS A 6 18.43 5.98 -24.63
CA LYS A 6 18.09 7.32 -24.12
C LYS A 6 17.67 7.30 -22.66
N TRP A 7 16.92 6.28 -22.25
CA TRP A 7 16.49 6.09 -20.87
C TRP A 7 17.67 5.81 -19.94
N ASN A 8 18.60 4.94 -20.33
CA ASN A 8 19.82 4.67 -19.56
C ASN A 8 20.73 5.90 -19.47
N GLU A 9 20.77 6.73 -20.51
CA GLU A 9 21.53 7.99 -20.52
C GLU A 9 20.90 9.03 -19.57
N TYR A 10 19.57 9.12 -19.54
CA TYR A 10 18.83 9.95 -18.57
C TYR A 10 18.92 9.40 -17.14
N MET A 11 19.05 8.08 -17.01
CA MET A 11 19.16 7.40 -15.74
C MET A 11 20.60 7.46 -15.17
N GLY A 12 21.63 7.62 -15.99
CA GLY A 12 23.00 7.53 -15.49
C GLY A 12 23.31 6.14 -14.90
N PRO A 13 24.49 5.96 -14.27
CA PRO A 13 24.95 4.65 -13.81
C PRO A 13 24.02 4.08 -12.73
N LYS A 14 23.72 2.78 -12.82
CA LYS A 14 23.03 2.05 -11.74
C LYS A 14 23.90 2.09 -10.48
N ASP A 15 23.40 2.75 -9.44
CA ASP A 15 24.08 2.84 -8.15
C ASP A 15 23.74 1.59 -7.33
N GLU A 16 24.70 0.66 -7.19
CA GLU A 16 24.52 -0.61 -6.46
C GLU A 16 24.04 -0.41 -5.02
N ARG A 17 24.33 0.74 -4.41
CA ARG A 17 23.87 1.10 -3.07
C ARG A 17 22.35 1.24 -3.01
N LEU A 18 21.74 1.81 -4.05
CA LEU A 18 20.29 1.99 -4.13
C LEU A 18 19.57 0.66 -4.33
N GLU A 19 20.13 -0.24 -5.16
CA GLU A 19 19.56 -1.58 -5.36
C GLU A 19 19.63 -2.42 -4.07
N ALA A 20 20.71 -2.29 -3.29
CA ALA A 20 20.85 -2.97 -2.00
C ALA A 20 19.85 -2.46 -0.95
N GLU A 21 19.55 -1.17 -0.95
CA GLU A 21 18.56 -0.55 -0.06
C GLU A 21 17.12 -0.86 -0.47
N GLU A 22 16.81 -0.80 -1.77
CA GLU A 22 15.54 -1.24 -2.32
C GLU A 22 15.30 -2.71 -1.95
N GLY A 23 16.28 -3.57 -2.16
CA GLY A 23 16.23 -4.98 -1.76
C GLY A 23 16.00 -5.17 -0.26
N ARG A 24 16.53 -4.30 0.61
CA ARG A 24 16.28 -4.34 2.05
C ARG A 24 14.85 -3.94 2.40
N SER A 25 14.33 -2.88 1.79
CA SER A 25 12.94 -2.41 2.00
C SER A 25 11.91 -3.45 1.53
N THR A 26 12.16 -4.06 0.37
CA THR A 26 11.33 -5.12 -0.20
C THR A 26 11.36 -6.37 0.66
N LYS A 27 12.53 -6.77 1.19
CA LYS A 27 12.60 -7.90 2.13
C LYS A 27 11.84 -7.64 3.43
N ALA A 28 12.00 -6.47 4.03
CA ALA A 28 11.31 -6.12 5.28
C ALA A 28 9.78 -6.13 5.11
N SER A 29 9.28 -5.49 4.05
CA SER A 29 7.85 -5.50 3.74
C SER A 29 7.33 -6.90 3.38
N ALA A 30 8.11 -7.70 2.63
CA ALA A 30 7.77 -9.08 2.33
C ALA A 30 7.67 -9.96 3.59
N TYR A 31 8.55 -9.79 4.57
CA TYR A 31 8.47 -10.52 5.84
C TYR A 31 7.24 -10.13 6.66
N ILE A 32 6.89 -8.84 6.72
CA ILE A 32 5.67 -8.38 7.40
C ILE A 32 4.44 -8.97 6.70
N LEU A 33 4.40 -8.90 5.37
CA LEU A 33 3.31 -9.43 4.57
C LEU A 33 3.14 -10.94 4.80
N LEU A 34 4.24 -11.69 4.73
CA LEU A 34 4.26 -13.14 4.92
C LEU A 34 3.78 -13.51 6.32
N ALA A 35 4.33 -12.87 7.36
CA ALA A 35 3.97 -13.16 8.74
C ALA A 35 2.49 -12.87 9.01
N GLY A 36 1.99 -11.69 8.63
CA GLY A 36 0.59 -11.34 8.88
C GLY A 36 -0.39 -12.10 8.00
N ALA A 37 -0.02 -12.47 6.77
CA ALA A 37 -0.82 -13.35 5.92
C ALA A 37 -0.91 -14.77 6.52
N LEU A 38 0.18 -15.32 7.02
CA LEU A 38 0.19 -16.62 7.70
C LEU A 38 -0.67 -16.60 8.97
N ILE A 39 -0.58 -15.54 9.79
CA ILE A 39 -1.42 -15.38 10.98
C ILE A 39 -2.90 -15.31 10.59
N SER A 40 -3.23 -14.51 9.57
CA SER A 40 -4.61 -14.35 9.09
C SER A 40 -5.16 -15.67 8.53
N LEU A 41 -4.34 -16.41 7.79
CA LEU A 41 -4.69 -17.73 7.27
C LEU A 41 -4.89 -18.75 8.39
N TYR A 42 -3.98 -18.81 9.36
CA TYR A 42 -4.08 -19.73 10.49
C TYR A 42 -5.33 -19.43 11.32
N TYR A 43 -5.63 -18.15 11.55
CA TYR A 43 -6.87 -17.70 12.18
C TYR A 43 -8.11 -18.17 11.41
N ALA A 44 -8.12 -18.07 10.08
CA ALA A 44 -9.21 -18.56 9.25
C ALA A 44 -9.42 -20.08 9.40
N ILE A 45 -8.33 -20.85 9.38
CA ILE A 45 -8.37 -22.31 9.56
C ILE A 45 -8.91 -22.67 10.95
N MET A 46 -8.45 -21.98 12.00
CA MET A 46 -8.92 -22.22 13.37
C MET A 46 -10.40 -21.87 13.52
N LEU A 47 -10.87 -20.79 12.89
CA LEU A 47 -12.30 -20.44 12.88
C LEU A 47 -13.14 -21.54 12.24
N ASP A 48 -12.71 -22.06 11.09
CA ASP A 48 -13.42 -23.14 10.39
C ASP A 48 -13.41 -24.44 11.20
N GLN A 49 -12.29 -24.79 11.82
CA GLN A 49 -12.20 -25.95 12.71
C GLN A 49 -13.12 -25.84 13.91
N VAL A 50 -13.16 -24.67 14.58
CA VAL A 50 -14.05 -24.45 15.73
C VAL A 50 -15.52 -24.51 15.30
N ALA A 51 -15.86 -23.92 14.16
CA ALA A 51 -17.20 -23.99 13.59
C ALA A 51 -17.62 -25.44 13.32
N SER A 52 -16.74 -26.23 12.70
CA SER A 52 -16.97 -27.65 12.46
C SER A 52 -17.07 -28.47 13.74
N ALA A 53 -16.26 -28.18 14.77
CA ALA A 53 -16.26 -28.92 16.03
C ALA A 53 -17.47 -28.62 16.91
N THR A 54 -18.08 -27.45 16.75
CA THR A 54 -19.24 -27.00 17.53
C THR A 54 -20.58 -27.18 16.81
N GLU A 55 -20.57 -27.73 15.59
CA GLU A 55 -21.74 -27.85 14.69
C GLU A 55 -22.46 -26.51 14.46
N HIS A 56 -21.78 -25.38 14.68
CA HIS A 56 -22.32 -24.06 14.47
C HIS A 56 -21.79 -23.47 13.16
N THR A 57 -22.68 -22.99 12.31
CA THR A 57 -22.28 -22.23 11.13
C THR A 57 -21.72 -20.87 11.53
N LEU A 58 -20.62 -20.46 10.88
CA LEU A 58 -20.02 -19.12 11.02
C LEU A 58 -20.98 -17.97 10.66
N LEU A 59 -22.15 -18.28 10.09
CA LEU A 59 -23.21 -17.34 9.69
C LEU A 59 -24.32 -17.18 10.76
N THR A 60 -24.09 -17.61 12.00
CA THR A 60 -24.99 -17.33 13.14
C THR A 60 -24.83 -15.88 13.64
N PRO A 61 -25.76 -15.34 14.46
CA PRO A 61 -25.60 -14.02 15.09
C PRO A 61 -24.31 -13.87 15.92
N LEU A 62 -23.76 -14.99 16.43
CA LEU A 62 -22.45 -15.04 17.09
C LEU A 62 -21.28 -14.84 16.10
N GLY A 63 -21.45 -15.30 14.86
CA GLY A 63 -20.54 -15.10 13.73
C GLY A 63 -20.41 -13.65 13.27
N GLN A 64 -21.42 -12.80 13.50
CA GLN A 64 -21.35 -11.36 13.22
C GLN A 64 -20.38 -10.61 14.14
N SER A 65 -20.07 -11.15 15.31
CA SER A 65 -19.12 -10.56 16.25
C SER A 65 -17.69 -11.07 16.06
N VAL A 66 -17.48 -12.05 15.17
CA VAL A 66 -16.16 -12.59 14.83
C VAL A 66 -15.50 -11.64 13.86
N VAL A 67 -14.22 -11.31 14.07
CA VAL A 67 -13.48 -10.44 13.15
C VAL A 67 -13.31 -11.15 11.81
N PRO A 68 -13.88 -10.65 10.70
CA PRO A 68 -13.66 -11.24 9.40
C PRO A 68 -12.17 -11.25 9.03
N VAL A 69 -11.65 -12.38 8.53
CA VAL A 69 -10.23 -12.60 8.16
C VAL A 69 -9.68 -11.52 7.22
N GLN A 70 -10.54 -10.93 6.41
CA GLN A 70 -10.22 -9.78 5.54
C GLN A 70 -9.64 -8.57 6.31
N PHE A 71 -10.08 -8.28 7.53
CA PHE A 71 -9.59 -7.13 8.29
C PHE A 71 -8.13 -7.25 8.75
N PRO A 72 -7.68 -8.33 9.44
CA PRO A 72 -6.27 -8.48 9.80
C PRO A 72 -5.36 -8.61 8.57
N LEU A 73 -5.86 -9.18 7.46
CA LEU A 73 -5.11 -9.24 6.21
C LEU A 73 -4.93 -7.85 5.59
N LEU A 74 -6.01 -7.05 5.52
CA LEU A 74 -5.96 -5.66 5.05
C LEU A 74 -5.01 -4.81 5.91
N LEU A 75 -5.06 -4.97 7.24
CA LEU A 75 -4.16 -4.29 8.17
C LEU A 75 -2.70 -4.67 7.89
N THR A 76 -2.42 -5.96 7.69
CA THR A 76 -1.07 -6.45 7.38
C THR A 76 -0.53 -5.82 6.09
N ILE A 77 -1.35 -5.81 5.02
CA ILE A 77 -0.98 -5.21 3.73
C ILE A 77 -0.68 -3.72 3.91
N PHE A 78 -1.54 -3.01 4.65
CA PHE A 78 -1.36 -1.59 4.92
C PHE A 78 -0.05 -1.33 5.68
N VAL A 79 0.22 -2.06 6.76
CA VAL A 79 1.46 -1.93 7.55
C VAL A 79 2.70 -2.25 6.71
N ALA A 80 2.68 -3.33 5.93
CA ALA A 80 3.78 -3.68 5.03
C ALA A 80 4.05 -2.57 4.00
N GLY A 81 3.00 -1.97 3.44
CA GLY A 81 3.09 -0.84 2.53
C GLY A 81 3.70 0.40 3.18
N VAL A 82 3.22 0.80 4.35
CA VAL A 82 3.75 1.96 5.10
C VAL A 82 5.22 1.76 5.45
N VAL A 83 5.61 0.57 5.92
CA VAL A 83 7.01 0.25 6.23
C VAL A 83 7.90 0.32 4.99
N SER A 84 7.44 -0.23 3.85
CA SER A 84 8.17 -0.16 2.59
C SER A 84 8.45 1.29 2.18
N VAL A 85 7.41 2.14 2.18
CA VAL A 85 7.54 3.56 1.81
C VAL A 85 8.44 4.31 2.78
N MET A 86 8.29 4.09 4.09
CA MET A 86 9.16 4.70 5.11
C MET A 86 10.63 4.32 4.90
N MET A 87 10.91 3.05 4.59
CA MET A 87 12.27 2.59 4.37
C MET A 87 12.86 3.18 3.09
N GLN A 88 12.11 3.22 1.98
CA GLN A 88 12.55 3.83 0.73
C GLN A 88 12.82 5.34 0.86
N VAL A 89 12.01 6.05 1.67
CA VAL A 89 12.24 7.47 1.97
C VAL A 89 13.49 7.65 2.84
N ARG A 90 13.69 6.80 3.87
CA ARG A 90 14.87 6.87 4.76
C ARG A 90 16.17 6.52 4.06
N SER A 91 16.13 5.57 3.14
CA SER A 91 17.29 5.12 2.37
C SER A 91 17.69 6.14 1.31
N GLY A 92 16.81 7.10 1.00
CA GLY A 92 17.07 8.07 -0.05
C GLY A 92 16.98 7.44 -1.44
N PHE A 93 16.13 6.43 -1.60
CA PHE A 93 15.77 5.91 -2.93
C PHE A 93 15.22 7.02 -3.84
N PHE A 94 14.48 7.98 -3.26
CA PHE A 94 14.06 9.22 -3.94
C PHE A 94 15.15 10.30 -4.02
N THR A 95 16.27 10.11 -3.33
CA THR A 95 17.34 11.10 -3.11
C THR A 95 18.44 11.06 -4.17
N SER A 96 18.68 9.92 -4.85
CA SER A 96 19.86 9.82 -5.73
C SER A 96 19.72 10.51 -7.10
N ARG A 97 18.49 10.72 -7.61
CA ARG A 97 18.30 11.43 -8.90
C ARG A 97 17.39 12.66 -8.89
N THR A 98 16.72 12.92 -7.77
CA THR A 98 15.96 14.15 -7.58
C THR A 98 16.38 14.80 -6.29
N ARG A 99 16.89 16.02 -6.45
CA ARG A 99 17.14 17.11 -5.50
C ARG A 99 16.15 17.21 -4.31
N TYR A 100 16.09 16.21 -3.44
CA TYR A 100 15.31 16.22 -2.19
C TYR A 100 16.19 16.37 -0.95
N ALA A 101 17.51 16.26 -1.09
CA ALA A 101 18.49 16.68 -0.07
C ALA A 101 18.47 18.20 0.22
N GLN A 102 17.61 18.99 -0.46
CA GLN A 102 17.42 20.42 -0.25
C GLN A 102 15.98 20.81 0.11
N VAL A 103 15.09 19.84 0.34
CA VAL A 103 13.66 20.14 0.44
C VAL A 103 13.26 20.37 1.89
N ASP A 104 13.31 21.64 2.31
CA ASP A 104 12.88 22.12 3.63
C ASP A 104 11.35 22.11 3.82
N ARG A 105 10.59 21.71 2.79
CA ARG A 105 9.13 21.74 2.75
C ARG A 105 8.56 20.52 2.05
N ILE A 106 7.46 19.96 2.56
CA ILE A 106 6.78 18.81 1.93
C ILE A 106 6.46 19.10 0.44
N PRO A 107 6.90 18.25 -0.51
CA PRO A 107 6.67 18.42 -1.95
C PRO A 107 5.24 17.98 -2.31
N TRP A 108 4.28 18.88 -2.09
CA TRP A 108 2.85 18.60 -2.25
C TRP A 108 2.46 18.10 -3.65
N GLU A 109 3.08 18.59 -4.72
CA GLU A 109 2.80 18.12 -6.09
C GLU A 109 3.12 16.63 -6.26
N TYR A 110 4.26 16.19 -5.71
CA TYR A 110 4.66 14.79 -5.73
C TYR A 110 3.76 13.93 -4.85
N VAL A 111 3.44 14.40 -3.64
CA VAL A 111 2.54 13.72 -2.71
C VAL A 111 1.16 13.52 -3.34
N VAL A 112 0.60 14.56 -3.97
CA VAL A 112 -0.69 14.50 -4.66
C VAL A 112 -0.63 13.52 -5.84
N LEU A 113 0.44 13.54 -6.64
CA LEU A 113 0.60 12.63 -7.77
C LEU A 113 0.66 11.16 -7.33
N CYS A 114 1.47 10.85 -6.32
CA CYS A 114 1.57 9.49 -5.78
C CYS A 114 0.24 9.04 -5.14
N ALA A 115 -0.40 9.91 -4.36
CA ALA A 115 -1.71 9.62 -3.78
C ALA A 115 -2.78 9.39 -4.86
N ALA A 116 -2.79 10.19 -5.93
CA ALA A 116 -3.72 10.03 -7.05
C ALA A 116 -3.47 8.72 -7.81
N ALA A 117 -2.20 8.37 -8.05
CA ALA A 117 -1.84 7.11 -8.70
C ALA A 117 -2.28 5.89 -7.85
N CYS A 118 -2.01 5.92 -6.53
CA CYS A 118 -2.50 4.90 -5.61
C CYS A 118 -4.03 4.82 -5.58
N GLY A 119 -4.70 5.98 -5.48
CA GLY A 119 -6.16 6.06 -5.49
C GLY A 119 -6.75 5.47 -6.76
N ALA A 120 -6.18 5.80 -7.93
CA ALA A 120 -6.62 5.29 -9.22
C ALA A 120 -6.42 3.76 -9.32
N ALA A 121 -5.28 3.24 -8.87
CA ALA A 121 -5.03 1.80 -8.85
C ALA A 121 -6.06 1.07 -7.97
N VAL A 122 -6.34 1.58 -6.77
CA VAL A 122 -7.37 1.01 -5.87
C VAL A 122 -8.76 1.09 -6.50
N ALA A 123 -9.12 2.21 -7.13
CA ALA A 123 -10.41 2.40 -7.78
C ALA A 123 -10.64 1.40 -8.92
N VAL A 124 -9.65 1.22 -9.78
CA VAL A 124 -9.68 0.27 -10.88
C VAL A 124 -9.80 -1.16 -10.36
N LEU A 125 -8.99 -1.52 -9.35
CA LEU A 125 -9.05 -2.85 -8.75
C LEU A 125 -10.40 -3.13 -8.09
N MET A 126 -10.93 -2.20 -7.30
CA MET A 126 -12.22 -2.36 -6.63
C MET A 126 -13.37 -2.44 -7.62
N CYS A 127 -13.39 -1.58 -8.62
CA CYS A 127 -14.39 -1.62 -9.69
C CYS A 127 -14.32 -2.96 -10.44
N GLY A 128 -13.12 -3.36 -10.88
CA GLY A 128 -12.92 -4.62 -11.59
C GLY A 128 -13.30 -5.85 -10.78
N MET A 129 -12.85 -5.94 -9.52
CA MET A 129 -13.18 -7.07 -8.63
C MET A 129 -14.68 -7.14 -8.32
N ARG A 130 -15.35 -5.99 -8.22
CA ARG A 130 -16.79 -5.93 -7.98
C ARG A 130 -17.58 -6.37 -9.21
N ILE A 131 -17.21 -5.89 -10.40
CA ILE A 131 -17.80 -6.36 -11.67
C ILE A 131 -17.61 -7.88 -11.80
N LEU A 132 -16.42 -8.40 -11.51
CA LEU A 132 -16.15 -9.83 -11.54
C LEU A 132 -17.05 -10.61 -10.57
N ALA A 133 -17.23 -10.10 -9.35
CA ALA A 133 -18.11 -10.72 -8.36
C ALA A 133 -19.58 -10.68 -8.79
N GLU A 134 -20.05 -9.56 -9.34
CA GLU A 134 -21.43 -9.42 -9.81
C GLU A 134 -21.71 -10.35 -11.00
N VAL A 135 -20.78 -10.45 -11.95
CA VAL A 135 -20.87 -11.39 -13.07
C VAL A 135 -20.93 -12.85 -12.59
N GLN A 136 -20.21 -13.19 -11.51
CA GLN A 136 -20.24 -14.54 -10.94
C GLN A 136 -21.57 -14.87 -10.25
N ILE A 137 -22.24 -13.89 -9.65
CA ILE A 137 -23.46 -14.10 -8.86
C ILE A 137 -24.71 -13.98 -9.72
N VAL A 138 -24.80 -12.92 -10.54
CA VAL A 138 -26.03 -12.51 -11.25
C VAL A 138 -25.95 -12.77 -12.75
N GLY A 139 -24.74 -12.96 -13.29
CA GLY A 139 -24.51 -13.16 -14.73
C GLY A 139 -24.40 -11.85 -15.53
N LEU A 140 -23.95 -11.94 -16.78
CA LEU A 140 -23.57 -10.78 -17.60
C LEU A 140 -24.72 -9.83 -17.96
N ALA A 141 -25.97 -10.28 -17.89
CA ALA A 141 -27.13 -9.52 -18.35
C ALA A 141 -27.66 -8.50 -17.33
N GLU A 142 -27.37 -8.69 -16.04
CA GLU A 142 -27.93 -7.89 -14.95
C GLU A 142 -26.86 -7.08 -14.18
N VAL A 143 -25.68 -6.91 -14.77
CA VAL A 143 -24.56 -6.17 -14.13
C VAL A 143 -24.93 -4.70 -13.93
N ALA A 144 -24.76 -4.20 -12.71
CA ALA A 144 -25.03 -2.82 -12.30
C ALA A 144 -23.80 -1.93 -12.54
N TRP A 145 -23.43 -1.74 -13.82
CA TRP A 145 -22.25 -0.99 -14.27
C TRP A 145 -22.04 0.37 -13.58
N LEU A 146 -23.12 1.15 -13.43
CA LEU A 146 -23.05 2.48 -12.80
C LEU A 146 -22.82 2.39 -11.29
N GLY A 147 -23.37 1.37 -10.62
CA GLY A 147 -23.16 1.13 -9.20
C GLY A 147 -21.72 0.74 -8.91
N ASP A 148 -21.14 -0.12 -9.75
CA ASP A 148 -19.75 -0.57 -9.61
C ASP A 148 -18.75 0.56 -9.83
N LEU A 149 -19.01 1.40 -10.84
CA LEU A 149 -18.20 2.59 -11.08
C LEU A 149 -18.31 3.59 -9.92
N ALA A 150 -19.52 3.83 -9.39
CA ALA A 150 -19.73 4.75 -8.28
C ALA A 150 -18.94 4.32 -7.04
N ILE A 151 -18.91 3.02 -6.75
CA ILE A 151 -18.15 2.48 -5.63
C ILE A 151 -16.64 2.58 -5.88
N GLY A 152 -16.18 2.35 -7.12
CA GLY A 152 -14.81 2.66 -7.51
C GLY A 152 -14.40 4.10 -7.19
N ILE A 153 -15.26 5.08 -7.47
CA ILE A 153 -15.02 6.51 -7.16
C ILE A 153 -14.97 6.77 -5.65
N VAL A 154 -15.84 6.13 -4.87
CA VAL A 154 -15.81 6.26 -3.40
C VAL A 154 -14.49 5.72 -2.85
N PHE A 155 -14.05 4.54 -3.29
CA PHE A 155 -12.77 3.97 -2.87
C PHE A 155 -11.57 4.77 -3.39
N PHE A 156 -11.66 5.39 -4.57
CA PHE A 156 -10.67 6.37 -5.04
C PHE A 156 -10.50 7.49 -4.01
N ALA A 157 -11.59 8.13 -3.58
CA ALA A 157 -11.54 9.27 -2.67
C ALA A 157 -10.94 8.87 -1.30
N ILE A 158 -11.31 7.70 -0.78
CA ILE A 158 -10.77 7.16 0.47
C ILE A 158 -9.27 6.88 0.34
N ALA A 159 -8.86 6.14 -0.70
CA ALA A 159 -7.47 5.78 -0.93
C ALA A 159 -6.60 7.00 -1.24
N PHE A 160 -7.15 7.99 -1.95
CA PHE A 160 -6.49 9.27 -2.20
C PHE A 160 -6.26 10.04 -0.89
N GLY A 161 -7.29 10.18 -0.05
CA GLY A 161 -7.19 10.85 1.24
C GLY A 161 -6.19 10.16 2.18
N LEU A 162 -6.24 8.83 2.28
CA LEU A 162 -5.29 8.04 3.05
C LEU A 162 -3.87 8.16 2.48
N GLY A 163 -3.72 8.10 1.15
CA GLY A 163 -2.45 8.28 0.46
C GLY A 163 -1.83 9.64 0.77
N LEU A 164 -2.61 10.72 0.65
CA LEU A 164 -2.16 12.07 1.00
C LEU A 164 -1.65 12.15 2.44
N ALA A 165 -2.44 11.64 3.40
CA ALA A 165 -2.07 11.64 4.80
C ALA A 165 -0.79 10.83 5.06
N CYS A 166 -0.70 9.60 4.53
CA CYS A 166 0.46 8.73 4.70
C CYS A 166 1.72 9.34 4.10
N PHE A 167 1.69 9.78 2.83
CA PHE A 167 2.85 10.38 2.19
C PHE A 167 3.27 11.68 2.91
N ALA A 168 2.32 12.54 3.26
CA ALA A 168 2.62 13.78 4.00
C ALA A 168 3.27 13.50 5.37
N LEU A 169 2.77 12.51 6.13
CA LEU A 169 3.35 12.11 7.41
C LEU A 169 4.76 11.52 7.26
N VAL A 170 4.98 10.69 6.24
CA VAL A 170 6.31 10.10 5.97
C VAL A 170 7.32 11.19 5.63
N PHE A 171 6.96 12.14 4.76
CA PHE A 171 7.83 13.26 4.43
C PHE A 171 8.04 14.19 5.62
N HIS A 172 7.01 14.43 6.45
CA HIS A 172 7.14 15.21 7.67
C HIS A 172 8.12 14.59 8.67
N ASP A 173 8.01 13.29 8.94
CA ASP A 173 8.93 12.58 9.84
C ASP A 173 10.37 12.58 9.29
N ALA A 174 10.53 12.41 7.97
CA ALA A 174 11.83 12.45 7.32
C ALA A 174 12.52 13.82 7.46
N ILE A 175 11.79 14.93 7.22
CA ILE A 175 12.32 16.30 7.37
C ILE A 175 12.70 16.56 8.83
N LYS A 176 11.82 16.21 9.78
CA LYS A 176 12.05 16.43 11.21
C LYS A 176 13.29 15.71 11.73
N ARG A 177 13.50 14.45 11.33
CA ARG A 177 14.69 13.67 11.71
C ARG A 177 15.97 14.25 11.13
N ARG A 178 15.95 14.73 9.89
CA ARG A 178 17.10 15.41 9.29
C ARG A 178 17.50 16.65 10.10
N GLN A 179 16.53 17.49 10.45
CA GLN A 179 16.78 18.67 11.27
C GLN A 179 17.37 18.33 12.65
N GLN A 180 16.99 17.18 13.22
CA GLN A 180 17.61 16.69 14.47
C GLN A 180 19.07 16.30 14.27
N MET A 181 19.39 15.55 13.20
CA MET A 181 20.77 15.17 12.90
C MET A 181 21.68 16.37 12.61
N GLU A 182 21.17 17.39 11.89
CA GLU A 182 21.93 18.62 11.64
C GLU A 182 22.23 19.37 12.96
N ARG A 183 21.26 19.45 13.89
CA ARG A 183 21.47 20.05 15.21
C ARG A 183 22.47 19.29 16.08
N GLU A 184 22.52 17.97 15.98
CA GLU A 184 23.49 17.13 16.70
C GLU A 184 24.92 17.26 16.14
N LEU A 185 25.07 17.67 14.88
CA LEU A 185 26.37 17.90 14.25
C LEU A 185 26.91 19.32 14.48
N GLU A 186 26.02 20.29 14.72
CA GLU A 186 26.36 21.70 14.96
C GLU A 186 26.57 22.05 16.47
N GLY A 187 26.18 21.15 17.39
CA GLY A 187 26.31 21.33 18.85
C GLY A 187 27.47 20.57 19.45
#